data_AF-A0A1G9H931-F1
#
_entry.id   AF-A0A1G9H931-F1
#
_cell.length_a   1.000
_cell.length_b   1.000
_cell.length_c   1.000
_cell.angle_alpha   90.00
_cell.angle_beta   90.00
_cell.angle_gamma   90.00
#
_symmetry.space_group_name_H-M   'P 1'
#
loop_
_entity.id
_entity.type
_entity.pdbx_description
1 polymer ?
#
loop_
_entity_poly.entity_id
_entity_poly.type
_entity_poly.pdbx_seq_one_letter_code
_entity_poly.pdbx_strand_id
1 'polypeptide(L)' 'MKIGELMEILKSYSKEHRLYDSDNPKYYLSSIEYQEEEDRLYMYFKEEEEK' A
#
# COMPACT_ATOMS: atom_id res chain seq x y z
N MET A 1 -8.78 -16.79 2.73
CA MET A 1 -8.37 -15.78 1.74
C MET A 1 -6.90 -16.03 1.45
N LYS A 2 -6.53 -16.23 0.19
CA LYS A 2 -5.13 -16.43 -0.21
C LYS A 2 -4.41 -15.08 -0.24
N ILE A 3 -3.09 -15.06 0.00
CA ILE A 3 -2.31 -13.81 -0.01
C ILE A 3 -2.43 -13.06 -1.34
N GLY A 4 -2.49 -13.78 -2.46
CA GLY A 4 -2.73 -13.19 -3.78
C GLY A 4 -4.07 -12.43 -3.89
N GLU A 5 -5.15 -12.99 -3.34
CA GLU A 5 -6.48 -12.34 -3.34
C GLU A 5 -6.46 -11.07 -2.48
N LEU A 6 -5.79 -11.11 -1.32
CA LEU A 6 -5.61 -9.94 -0.47
C LEU A 6 -4.82 -8.83 -1.18
N MET A 7 -3.76 -9.20 -1.89
CA MET A 7 -2.93 -8.26 -2.64
C MET A 7 -3.71 -7.55 -3.75
N GLU A 8 -4.58 -8.27 -4.46
CA GLU A 8 -5.44 -7.68 -5.49
C GLU A 8 -6.44 -6.68 -4.89
N ILE A 9 -7.06 -7.03 -3.75
CA ILE A 9 -7.99 -6.13 -3.05
C ILE A 9 -7.27 -4.84 -2.63
N LEU A 10 -6.11 -4.97 -1.98
CA LEU A 10 -5.35 -3.82 -1.50
C LEU A 10 -4.87 -2.92 -2.64
N LYS A 11 -4.36 -3.52 -3.74
CA LYS A 11 -3.95 -2.78 -4.95
C LYS A 11 -5.11 -2.10 -5.66
N SER A 12 -6.30 -2.71 -5.66
CA SER A 12 -7.50 -2.10 -6.25
C SER A 12 -7.96 -0.91 -5.40
N TYR A 13 -8.03 -1.10 -4.07
CA TYR A 13 -8.45 -0.06 -3.15
C TYR A 13 -7.50 1.16 -3.19
N SER A 14 -6.18 0.93 -3.26
CA SER A 14 -5.18 2.01 -3.31
C SER A 14 -5.23 2.84 -4.60
N LYS A 15 -5.89 2.36 -5.67
CA LYS A 15 -6.11 3.13 -6.91
C LYS A 15 -7.26 4.13 -6.77
N GLU A 16 -8.28 3.78 -6.01
CA GLU A 16 -9.49 4.60 -5.82
C GLU A 16 -9.38 5.53 -4.60
N HIS A 17 -8.66 5.09 -3.58
CA HIS A 17 -8.52 5.80 -2.32
C HIS A 17 -7.06 5.89 -1.90
N ARG A 18 -6.67 7.03 -1.33
CA ARG A 18 -5.37 7.18 -0.67
C ARG A 18 -5.48 6.73 0.78
N LEU A 19 -4.69 5.71 1.12
CA LEU A 19 -4.53 5.25 2.49
C LEU A 19 -3.38 6.03 3.13
N TYR A 20 -3.70 6.93 4.05
CA TYR A 20 -2.70 7.74 4.74
C TYR A 20 -2.13 7.00 5.95
N ASP A 21 -0.86 7.26 6.24
CA ASP A 21 -0.22 6.85 7.49
C ASP A 21 -0.91 7.59 8.66
N SER A 22 -1.33 6.84 9.68
CA SER A 22 -2.00 7.39 10.86
C SER A 22 -1.08 8.28 11.70
N ASP A 23 0.21 7.96 11.75
CA ASP A 23 1.20 8.68 12.53
C ASP A 23 1.81 9.83 11.73
N ASN A 24 1.86 9.69 10.40
CA ASN A 24 2.38 10.71 9.48
C ASN A 24 1.36 11.06 8.38
N PRO A 25 0.38 11.93 8.66
CA PRO A 25 -0.72 12.25 7.73
C PRO A 25 -0.30 12.85 6.38
N LYS A 26 0.96 13.27 6.25
CA LYS A 26 1.55 13.73 4.99
C LYS A 26 1.91 12.60 4.04
N TYR A 27 2.00 11.37 4.52
CA TYR A 27 2.42 10.23 3.74
C TYR A 27 1.22 9.35 3.45
N TYR A 28 1.11 8.90 2.20
CA TYR A 28 0.14 7.91 1.79
C TYR A 28 0.83 6.70 1.19
N LEU A 29 0.19 5.55 1.34
CA LEU A 29 0.60 4.30 0.74
C LEU A 29 0.56 4.43 -0.79
N SER A 30 1.72 4.32 -1.42
CA SER A 30 1.90 4.48 -2.86
C SER A 30 1.91 3.13 -3.60
N SER A 31 2.49 2.09 -3.00
CA SER A 31 2.47 0.74 -3.55
C SER A 31 2.60 -0.33 -2.46
N ILE A 32 2.12 -1.54 -2.77
CA ILE A 32 2.30 -2.73 -1.95
C ILE A 32 2.82 -3.85 -2.84
N GLU A 33 3.89 -4.49 -2.40
CA GLU A 33 4.53 -5.61 -3.07
C GLU A 33 4.66 -6.79 -2.11
N TYR A 34 4.36 -7.99 -2.61
CA TYR A 34 4.55 -9.23 -1.86
C TYR A 34 5.68 -10.01 -2.51
N GLN A 35 6.71 -10.36 -1.75
CA GLN A 35 7.81 -11.20 -2.19
C GLN A 35 7.63 -12.60 -1.62
N GLU A 36 7.26 -13.54 -2.50
CA GLU A 36 6.95 -14.92 -2.11
C GLU A 36 8.18 -15.69 -1.60
N GLU A 37 9.36 -15.42 -2.17
CA GLU A 37 10.62 -16.07 -1.75
C GLU A 37 10.99 -15.75 -0.30
N GLU A 38 10.63 -14.56 0.18
CA GLU A 38 10.92 -14.09 1.54
C GLU A 38 9.73 -14.19 2.49
N ASP A 39 8.54 -14.52 1.98
CA ASP A 39 7.24 -14.41 2.68
C ASP A 39 7.06 -13.03 3.34
N ARG A 40 7.33 -11.96 2.59
CA ARG A 40 7.31 -10.57 3.08
C ARG A 40 6.42 -9.64 2.28
N LEU A 41 5.74 -8.76 3.00
CA LEU A 41 4.94 -7.67 2.46
C LEU A 41 5.69 -6.35 2.61
N TYR A 42 5.99 -5.71 1.49
CA TYR A 42 6.60 -4.40 1.42
C TYR A 42 5.54 -3.35 1.12
N MET A 43 5.50 -2.31 1.95
CA MET A 43 4.60 -1.18 1.80
C MET A 43 5.44 0.07 1.60
N TYR A 44 5.20 0.76 0.48
CA TYR A 44 5.91 1.98 0.13
C TYR A 44 5.00 3.17 0.35
N PHE A 45 5.56 4.23 0.93
CA PHE A 45 4.84 5.46 1.21
C PHE A 45 5.44 6.59 0.41
N LYS A 46 4.61 7.54 0.00
CA LYS A 46 5.03 8.77 -0.67
C LYS A 46 4.47 9.97 0.09
N GLU A 47 5.28 11.00 0.24
CA GLU A 47 4.83 12.28 0.78
C GLU A 47 3.89 12.96 -0.23
N GLU A 48 2.78 13.49 0.28
CA GLU A 48 1.89 14.34 -0.47
C GLU A 48 2.55 15.71 -0.67
N GLU A 49 3.06 15.93 -1.87
CA GLU A 49 3.48 17.25 -2.32
C GLU A 49 2.23 18.12 -2.50
N GLU A 50 2.14 19.22 -1.75
CA GLU A 50 1.02 20.18 -1.83
C GLU A 50 0.76 20.59 -3.29
N LYS A 51 -0.53 20.64 -3.67
CA LYS A 51 -0.98 21.16 -4.97
C LYS A 51 -0.93 22.68 -5.01
#